data_AF-A0A7S4JVV4-F1
#
_entry.id   AF-A0A7S4JVV4-F1
#
_cell.length_a   1.000
_cell.length_b   1.000
_cell.length_c   1.000
_cell.angle_alpha   90.00
_cell.angle_beta   90.00
_cell.angle_gamma   90.00
#
_symmetry.space_group_name_H-M   'P 1'
#
loop_
_entity.id
_entity.type
_entity.pdbx_description
1 polymer ?
#
loop_
_entity_poly.entity_id
_entity_poly.type
_entity_poly.pdbx_seq_one_letter_code
_entity_poly.pdbx_strand_id
1 'polypeptide(L)'
;MASLDYGALSEDGFKMYRRFFLSVNAKQRKLRRLGENEFRVCDFNLTGLDRFWEIAIWSKDATVARMALSYLRKIYENVSLKLIEVVSEERGKFILKCVGYILDAKKVLLSDVSGEEKASARERMGRSASLVTSIIMKDNKTRASETIHELRFKEAIWRLEQKNTPKTPDAEGEQTQEAMDALRESDEKKEKEEKEKEEK
;
A
#
# COMPACT_ATOMS: atom_id res chain seq x y z
N MET A 1 14.87 11.55 -40.25
CA MET A 1 14.31 10.36 -39.55
C MET A 1 12.82 10.58 -39.40
N ALA A 2 11.98 9.66 -39.87
CA ALA A 2 10.54 9.72 -39.62
C ALA A 2 10.28 9.39 -38.14
N SER A 3 9.75 10.35 -37.37
CA SER A 3 9.33 10.12 -35.99
C SER A 3 7.88 9.65 -35.97
N LEU A 4 7.61 8.55 -35.26
CA LEU A 4 6.24 8.08 -35.04
C LEU A 4 5.51 9.04 -34.10
N ASP A 5 4.35 9.58 -34.52
CA ASP A 5 3.47 10.34 -33.63
C ASP A 5 2.68 9.38 -32.74
N TYR A 6 3.16 9.23 -31.50
CA TYR A 6 2.54 8.39 -30.48
C TYR A 6 1.18 8.91 -30.01
N GLY A 7 0.85 10.19 -30.26
CA GLY A 7 -0.45 10.80 -29.94
C GLY A 7 -1.56 10.40 -30.91
N ALA A 8 -1.21 9.89 -32.09
CA ALA A 8 -2.12 9.50 -33.16
C ALA A 8 -2.27 7.98 -33.33
N LEU A 9 -1.79 7.18 -32.37
CA LEU A 9 -1.91 5.72 -32.44
C LEU A 9 -3.38 5.28 -32.39
N SER A 10 -3.73 4.37 -33.29
CA SER A 10 -4.97 3.58 -33.18
C SER A 10 -4.85 2.51 -32.09
N GLU A 11 -5.97 1.89 -31.73
CA GLU A 11 -5.99 0.76 -30.79
C GLU A 11 -5.07 -0.38 -31.23
N ASP A 12 -5.06 -0.73 -32.51
CA ASP A 12 -4.20 -1.79 -33.03
C ASP A 12 -2.73 -1.38 -33.05
N GLY A 13 -2.44 -0.10 -33.34
CA GLY A 13 -1.11 0.47 -33.17
C GLY A 13 -0.62 0.36 -31.73
N PHE A 14 -1.48 0.64 -30.76
CA PHE A 14 -1.16 0.45 -29.34
C PHE A 14 -0.94 -1.02 -28.97
N LYS A 15 -1.76 -1.95 -29.47
CA LYS A 15 -1.56 -3.40 -29.25
C LYS A 15 -0.21 -3.86 -29.80
N MET A 16 0.16 -3.40 -31.00
CA MET A 16 1.47 -3.68 -31.60
C MET A 16 2.60 -3.14 -30.74
N TYR A 17 2.49 -1.88 -30.29
CA TYR A 17 3.46 -1.25 -29.41
C TYR A 17 3.64 -2.01 -28.09
N ARG A 18 2.53 -2.43 -27.46
CA ARG A 18 2.54 -3.24 -26.24
C ARG A 18 3.28 -4.57 -26.42
N ARG A 19 3.01 -5.27 -27.53
CA ARG A 19 3.68 -6.55 -27.86
C ARG A 19 5.18 -6.35 -28.07
N PHE A 20 5.56 -5.29 -28.79
CA PHE A 20 6.96 -4.90 -28.97
C PHE A 20 7.64 -4.63 -27.62
N PHE A 21 7.04 -3.79 -26.78
CA PHE A 21 7.57 -3.44 -25.46
C PHE A 21 7.81 -4.67 -24.58
N LEU A 22 6.85 -5.59 -24.53
CA LEU A 22 6.99 -6.86 -23.80
C LEU A 22 8.13 -7.70 -24.35
N SER A 23 8.20 -7.86 -25.67
CA SER A 23 9.22 -8.70 -26.32
C SER A 23 10.63 -8.18 -26.06
N VAL A 24 10.84 -6.87 -26.23
CA VAL A 24 12.16 -6.24 -26.03
C VAL A 24 12.61 -6.33 -24.58
N ASN A 25 11.75 -5.96 -23.63
CA ASN A 25 12.12 -5.96 -22.22
C ASN A 25 12.25 -7.39 -21.65
N ALA A 26 11.52 -8.36 -22.21
CA ALA A 26 11.72 -9.78 -21.88
C ALA A 26 13.07 -10.30 -22.37
N LYS A 27 13.45 -9.98 -23.62
CA LYS A 27 14.77 -10.34 -24.17
C LYS A 27 15.92 -9.75 -23.34
N GLN A 28 15.74 -8.53 -22.83
CA GLN A 28 16.71 -7.87 -21.95
C GLN A 28 16.65 -8.31 -20.48
N ARG A 29 15.78 -9.27 -20.12
CA ARG A 29 15.55 -9.76 -18.74
C ARG A 29 15.07 -8.69 -17.75
N LYS A 30 14.64 -7.52 -18.22
CA LYS A 30 14.09 -6.43 -17.40
C LYS A 30 12.64 -6.66 -16.99
N LEU A 31 11.97 -7.56 -17.70
CA LEU A 31 10.60 -7.96 -17.44
C LEU A 31 10.47 -9.47 -17.68
N ARG A 32 9.74 -10.16 -16.81
CA ARG A 32 9.37 -11.57 -17.01
C ARG A 32 7.92 -11.63 -17.47
N ARG A 33 7.69 -12.21 -18.65
CA ARG A 33 6.35 -12.47 -19.16
C ARG A 33 5.75 -13.68 -18.43
N LEU A 34 4.54 -13.53 -17.90
CA LEU A 34 3.79 -14.59 -17.20
C LEU A 34 2.59 -15.07 -18.04
N GLY A 35 2.05 -14.20 -18.90
CA GLY A 35 0.98 -14.54 -19.84
C GLY A 35 0.88 -13.51 -20.97
N GLU A 36 -0.24 -13.49 -21.70
CA GLU A 36 -0.43 -12.52 -22.79
C GLU A 36 -0.47 -11.07 -22.27
N ASN A 37 -1.13 -10.87 -21.13
CA ASN A 37 -1.32 -9.57 -20.49
C ASN A 37 -0.74 -9.50 -19.05
N GLU A 38 -0.02 -10.54 -18.64
CA GLU A 38 0.57 -10.64 -17.30
C GLU A 38 2.09 -10.66 -17.40
N PHE A 39 2.73 -9.85 -16.57
CA PHE A 39 4.17 -9.71 -16.51
C PHE A 39 4.61 -9.23 -15.13
N ARG A 40 5.90 -9.38 -14.85
CA ARG A 40 6.56 -8.89 -13.65
C ARG A 40 7.79 -8.09 -14.03
N VAL A 41 7.90 -6.87 -13.51
CA VAL A 41 9.05 -5.98 -13.72
C VAL A 41 10.20 -6.42 -12.84
N CYS A 42 11.36 -6.64 -13.44
CA CYS A 42 12.61 -7.04 -12.78
C CYS A 42 13.63 -5.91 -12.75
N ASP A 43 13.47 -4.89 -13.59
CA ASP A 43 14.29 -3.67 -13.66
C ASP A 43 13.40 -2.53 -14.22
N PHE A 44 13.48 -1.33 -13.62
CA PHE A 44 12.71 -0.15 -14.04
C PHE A 44 13.29 0.57 -15.26
N ASN A 45 14.50 0.25 -15.71
CA ASN A 45 15.13 0.80 -16.91
C ASN A 45 14.54 0.21 -18.20
N LEU A 46 13.20 0.23 -18.34
CA LEU A 46 12.47 -0.42 -19.41
C LEU A 46 12.58 0.36 -20.72
N THR A 47 13.02 -0.31 -21.78
CA THR A 47 13.10 0.28 -23.12
C THR A 47 11.71 0.63 -23.62
N GLY A 48 11.52 1.90 -24.02
CA GLY A 48 10.25 2.42 -24.52
C GLY A 48 9.27 2.89 -23.44
N LEU A 49 9.68 2.95 -22.17
CA LEU A 49 8.79 3.43 -21.10
C LEU A 49 8.35 4.89 -21.32
N ASP A 50 9.25 5.75 -21.80
CA ASP A 50 8.91 7.15 -22.09
C ASP A 50 7.86 7.29 -23.20
N ARG A 51 7.88 6.40 -24.20
CA ARG A 51 6.83 6.40 -25.22
C ARG A 51 5.49 5.94 -24.65
N PHE A 52 5.47 5.04 -23.67
CA PHE A 52 4.24 4.72 -22.94
C PHE A 52 3.67 5.93 -22.21
N TRP A 53 4.53 6.75 -21.60
CA TRP A 53 4.13 8.03 -21.01
C TRP A 53 3.56 8.98 -22.05
N GLU A 54 4.21 9.11 -23.21
CA GLU A 54 3.72 9.95 -24.30
C GLU A 54 2.32 9.51 -24.76
N ILE A 55 2.11 8.22 -25.02
CA ILE A 55 0.80 7.69 -25.43
C ILE A 55 -0.24 7.96 -24.33
N ALA A 56 0.09 7.65 -23.07
CA ALA A 56 -0.86 7.76 -21.97
C ALA A 56 -1.32 9.20 -21.71
N ILE A 57 -0.42 10.17 -21.88
CA ILE A 57 -0.71 11.58 -21.61
C ILE A 57 -1.29 12.27 -22.86
N TRP A 58 -0.72 12.04 -24.04
CA TRP A 58 -0.96 12.85 -25.24
C TRP A 58 -1.82 12.20 -26.31
N SER A 59 -2.26 10.94 -26.13
CA SER A 59 -3.14 10.29 -27.12
C SER A 59 -4.44 11.08 -27.33
N LYS A 60 -4.78 11.31 -28.60
CA LYS A 60 -6.06 11.91 -29.03
C LYS A 60 -7.22 10.92 -28.88
N ASP A 61 -6.93 9.64 -29.00
CA ASP A 61 -7.89 8.57 -28.74
C ASP A 61 -7.94 8.27 -27.24
N ALA A 62 -9.10 8.50 -26.62
CA ALA A 62 -9.34 8.28 -25.19
C ALA A 62 -9.26 6.80 -24.78
N THR A 63 -9.63 5.86 -25.67
CA THR A 63 -9.51 4.42 -25.43
C THR A 63 -8.04 4.01 -25.39
N VAL A 64 -7.24 4.49 -26.34
CA VAL A 64 -5.79 4.24 -26.36
C VAL A 64 -5.12 4.85 -25.13
N ALA A 65 -5.47 6.08 -24.76
CA ALA A 65 -4.97 6.72 -23.54
C ALA A 65 -5.27 5.87 -22.30
N ARG A 66 -6.52 5.43 -22.13
CA ARG A 66 -6.96 4.59 -21.01
C ARG A 66 -6.23 3.25 -20.96
N MET A 67 -6.01 2.60 -22.11
CA MET A 67 -5.24 1.36 -22.18
C MET A 67 -3.78 1.58 -21.77
N ALA A 68 -3.14 2.67 -22.24
CA ALA A 68 -1.78 3.04 -21.88
C ALA A 68 -1.65 3.38 -20.38
N LEU A 69 -2.61 4.11 -19.81
CA LEU A 69 -2.67 4.43 -18.39
C LEU A 69 -2.78 3.17 -17.52
N SER A 70 -3.66 2.24 -17.90
CA SER A 70 -3.78 0.94 -17.23
C SER A 70 -2.46 0.16 -17.29
N TYR A 71 -1.77 0.24 -18.42
CA TYR A 71 -0.51 -0.47 -18.62
C TYR A 71 0.65 0.15 -17.81
N LEU A 72 0.78 1.48 -17.81
CA LEU A 72 1.74 2.20 -16.96
C LEU A 72 1.53 1.84 -15.49
N ARG A 73 0.28 1.86 -15.03
CA ARG A 73 -0.06 1.42 -13.67
C ARG A 73 0.47 0.01 -13.41
N LYS A 74 0.14 -0.96 -14.27
CA LYS A 74 0.61 -2.35 -14.14
C LYS A 74 2.14 -2.47 -14.05
N ILE A 75 2.91 -1.63 -14.75
CA ILE A 75 4.38 -1.62 -14.70
C ILE A 75 4.87 -1.31 -13.27
N TYR A 76 4.35 -0.27 -12.64
CA TYR A 76 4.77 0.15 -11.29
C TYR A 76 4.10 -0.66 -10.17
N GLU A 77 3.12 -1.47 -10.53
CA GLU A 77 2.35 -2.32 -9.63
C GLU A 77 2.85 -3.77 -9.57
N ASN A 78 3.27 -4.33 -10.70
CA ASN A 78 3.64 -5.74 -10.84
C ASN A 78 5.15 -5.89 -10.78
N VAL A 79 5.72 -5.56 -9.64
CA VAL A 79 7.17 -5.48 -9.45
C VAL A 79 7.68 -6.78 -8.81
N SER A 80 8.89 -7.20 -9.17
CA SER A 80 9.58 -8.32 -8.54
C SER A 80 9.95 -8.00 -7.10
N LEU A 81 9.93 -9.02 -6.22
CA LEU A 81 10.39 -8.88 -4.83
C LEU A 81 11.85 -8.40 -4.76
N LYS A 82 12.64 -8.65 -5.81
CA LYS A 82 14.02 -8.17 -5.93
C LYS A 82 14.16 -6.65 -5.98
N LEU A 83 13.08 -5.92 -6.24
CA LEU A 83 13.07 -4.46 -6.34
C LEU A 83 12.33 -3.78 -5.18
N ILE A 84 12.03 -4.50 -4.08
CA ILE A 84 11.28 -3.93 -2.94
C ILE A 84 11.98 -2.69 -2.37
N GLU A 85 13.31 -2.67 -2.33
CA GLU A 85 14.06 -1.55 -1.77
C GLU A 85 13.97 -0.30 -2.66
N VAL A 86 13.92 -0.47 -3.98
CA VAL A 86 13.94 0.64 -4.96
C VAL A 86 12.54 1.05 -5.44
N VAL A 87 11.52 0.19 -5.26
CA VAL A 87 10.17 0.44 -5.78
C VAL A 87 9.54 1.70 -5.21
N SER A 88 9.82 2.01 -3.94
CA SER A 88 9.31 3.22 -3.28
C SER A 88 9.86 4.48 -3.95
N GLU A 89 11.17 4.50 -4.23
CA GLU A 89 11.83 5.61 -4.91
C GLU A 89 11.31 5.78 -6.35
N GLU A 90 11.17 4.68 -7.09
CA GLU A 90 10.66 4.70 -8.47
C GLU A 90 9.19 5.14 -8.55
N ARG A 91 8.37 4.77 -7.56
CA ARG A 91 7.01 5.30 -7.41
C ARG A 91 7.02 6.79 -7.05
N GLY A 92 7.97 7.25 -6.23
CA GLY A 92 8.19 8.67 -5.99
C GLY A 92 8.49 9.44 -7.28
N LYS A 93 9.43 8.95 -8.11
CA LYS A 93 9.75 9.51 -9.43
C LYS A 93 8.53 9.52 -10.36
N PHE A 94 7.74 8.45 -10.35
CA PHE A 94 6.48 8.37 -11.09
C PHE A 94 5.50 9.47 -10.67
N ILE A 95 5.30 9.68 -9.37
CA ILE A 95 4.38 10.71 -8.84
C ILE A 95 4.89 12.09 -9.25
N LEU A 96 6.19 12.36 -9.09
CA LEU A 96 6.78 13.63 -9.51
C LEU A 96 6.61 13.89 -11.01
N LYS A 97 6.74 12.87 -11.86
CA LYS A 97 6.49 12.99 -13.31
C LYS A 97 5.03 13.35 -13.59
N CYS A 98 4.07 12.71 -12.90
CA CYS A 98 2.65 13.08 -13.00
C CYS A 98 2.37 14.52 -12.54
N VAL A 99 2.99 14.97 -11.45
CA VAL A 99 2.88 16.35 -10.97
C VAL A 99 3.43 17.32 -12.01
N GLY A 100 4.55 16.99 -12.67
CA GLY A 100 5.09 17.75 -13.79
C GLY A 100 4.05 17.97 -14.89
N TYR A 101 3.37 16.90 -15.34
CA TYR A 101 2.32 17.01 -16.35
C TYR A 101 1.12 17.85 -15.90
N ILE A 102 0.75 17.80 -14.62
CA ILE A 102 -0.31 18.64 -14.05
C ILE A 102 0.10 20.11 -14.09
N LEU A 103 1.34 20.43 -13.69
CA LEU A 103 1.86 21.79 -13.70
C LEU A 103 1.97 22.35 -15.13
N ASP A 104 2.39 21.54 -16.09
CA ASP A 104 2.45 21.95 -17.49
C ASP A 104 1.06 22.16 -18.09
N ALA A 105 0.10 21.27 -17.78
CA ALA A 105 -1.29 21.48 -18.15
C ALA A 105 -1.87 22.77 -17.53
N LYS A 106 -1.55 23.05 -16.26
CA LYS A 106 -1.96 24.28 -15.58
C LYS A 106 -1.47 25.53 -16.31
N LYS A 107 -0.22 25.56 -16.78
CA LYS A 107 0.31 26.69 -17.56
C LYS A 107 -0.53 26.97 -18.81
N VAL A 108 -0.87 25.91 -19.57
CA VAL A 108 -1.72 26.02 -20.77
C VAL A 108 -3.13 26.52 -20.43
N LEU A 109 -3.70 26.08 -19.31
CA LEU A 109 -5.02 26.53 -18.89
C LEU A 109 -5.06 28.02 -18.52
N LEU A 110 -3.96 28.55 -17.98
CA LEU A 110 -3.81 29.95 -17.59
C LEU A 110 -3.41 30.87 -18.74
N SER A 111 -2.91 30.33 -19.85
CA SER A 111 -2.55 31.11 -21.04
C SER A 111 -3.75 31.47 -21.91
N ASP A 112 -3.58 32.50 -22.73
CA ASP A 112 -4.54 32.93 -23.76
C ASP A 112 -4.43 32.07 -25.02
N VAL A 113 -4.74 30.78 -24.86
CA VAL A 113 -4.79 29.79 -25.94
C VAL A 113 -6.23 29.40 -26.29
N SER A 114 -6.38 28.72 -27.42
CA SER A 114 -7.68 28.23 -27.92
C SER A 114 -8.40 27.33 -26.90
N GLY A 115 -9.73 27.26 -27.02
CA GLY A 115 -10.54 26.38 -26.16
C GLY A 115 -10.20 24.89 -26.31
N GLU A 116 -9.79 24.47 -27.51
CA GLU A 116 -9.36 23.10 -27.79
C GLU A 116 -8.06 22.74 -27.05
N GLU A 117 -7.08 23.64 -27.04
CA GLU A 117 -5.84 23.44 -26.28
C GLU A 117 -6.10 23.36 -24.78
N LYS A 118 -7.03 24.19 -24.27
CA LYS A 118 -7.47 24.11 -22.87
C LYS A 118 -8.17 22.79 -22.57
N ALA A 119 -9.03 22.29 -23.48
CA ALA A 119 -9.67 20.98 -23.32
C ALA A 119 -8.64 19.85 -23.26
N SER A 120 -7.69 19.81 -24.19
CA SER A 120 -6.57 18.87 -24.19
C SER A 120 -5.72 18.97 -22.91
N ALA A 121 -5.48 20.17 -22.39
CA ALA A 121 -4.79 20.36 -21.12
C ALA A 121 -5.58 19.78 -19.93
N ARG A 122 -6.90 19.96 -19.88
CA ARG A 122 -7.75 19.34 -18.83
C ARG A 122 -7.70 17.83 -18.88
N GLU A 123 -7.73 17.23 -20.07
CA GLU A 123 -7.58 15.79 -20.22
C GLU A 123 -6.24 15.28 -19.69
N ARG A 124 -5.13 15.93 -20.09
CA ARG A 124 -3.78 15.59 -19.59
C ARG A 124 -3.70 15.66 -18.06
N MET A 125 -4.29 16.70 -17.48
CA MET A 125 -4.38 16.87 -16.04
C MET A 125 -5.18 15.75 -15.38
N GLY A 126 -6.35 15.40 -15.91
CA GLY A 126 -7.19 14.32 -15.40
C GLY A 126 -6.53 12.94 -15.49
N ARG A 127 -5.85 12.65 -16.62
CA ARG A 127 -5.09 11.41 -16.82
C ARG A 127 -3.94 11.30 -15.80
N SER A 128 -3.21 12.38 -15.58
CA SER A 128 -2.10 12.42 -14.61
C SER A 128 -2.60 12.28 -13.17
N ALA A 129 -3.69 12.94 -12.80
CA ALA A 129 -4.32 12.80 -11.49
C ALA A 129 -4.77 11.35 -11.23
N SER A 130 -5.37 10.70 -12.24
CA SER A 130 -5.78 9.29 -12.17
C SER A 130 -4.60 8.35 -11.88
N LEU A 131 -3.43 8.59 -12.49
CA LEU A 131 -2.22 7.81 -12.24
C LEU A 131 -1.63 8.03 -10.84
N VAL A 132 -1.75 9.23 -10.27
CA VAL A 132 -1.29 9.50 -8.91
C VAL A 132 -2.18 8.78 -7.90
N THR A 133 -3.50 8.98 -7.99
CA THR A 133 -4.48 8.35 -7.07
C THR A 133 -4.34 6.83 -7.06
N SER A 134 -4.19 6.27 -8.25
CA SER A 134 -3.86 4.88 -8.55
C SER A 134 -2.72 4.29 -7.70
N ILE A 135 -1.54 4.90 -7.75
CA ILE A 135 -0.36 4.37 -7.07
C ILE A 135 -0.48 4.60 -5.57
N ILE A 136 -0.94 5.78 -5.15
CA ILE A 136 -1.13 6.10 -3.73
C ILE A 136 -2.10 5.13 -3.06
N MET A 137 -3.24 4.83 -3.70
CA MET A 137 -4.22 3.89 -3.15
C MET A 137 -3.63 2.49 -2.97
N LYS A 138 -2.77 2.02 -3.88
CA LYS A 138 -2.11 0.72 -3.75
C LYS A 138 -1.03 0.72 -2.68
N ASP A 139 -0.25 1.78 -2.57
CA ASP A 139 0.76 1.94 -1.53
C ASP A 139 0.10 1.95 -0.14
N ASN A 140 -1.01 2.67 0.01
CA ASN A 140 -1.80 2.67 1.24
C ASN A 140 -2.36 1.29 1.57
N LYS A 141 -2.89 0.56 0.58
CA LYS A 141 -3.40 -0.81 0.77
C LYS A 141 -2.30 -1.78 1.18
N THR A 142 -1.13 -1.68 0.56
CA THR A 142 0.03 -2.52 0.87
C THR A 142 0.52 -2.27 2.29
N ARG A 143 0.72 -0.99 2.66
CA ARG A 143 1.12 -0.58 4.01
C ARG A 143 0.11 -1.02 5.07
N ALA A 144 -1.19 -0.80 4.83
CA ALA A 144 -2.23 -1.24 5.75
C ALA A 144 -2.21 -2.77 5.96
N SER A 145 -1.97 -3.55 4.89
CA SER A 145 -1.83 -5.01 4.99
C SER A 145 -0.62 -5.40 5.83
N GLU A 146 0.54 -4.76 5.62
CA GLU A 146 1.77 -5.00 6.39
C GLU A 146 1.57 -4.70 7.87
N THR A 147 0.97 -3.56 8.21
CA THR A 147 0.64 -3.20 9.60
C THR A 147 -0.30 -4.22 10.25
N ILE A 148 -1.33 -4.68 9.53
CA ILE A 148 -2.25 -5.71 10.04
C ILE A 148 -1.52 -7.03 10.31
N HIS A 149 -0.61 -7.45 9.42
CA HIS A 149 0.19 -8.66 9.62
C HIS A 149 1.13 -8.52 10.83
N GLU A 150 1.77 -7.36 11.00
CA GLU A 150 2.64 -7.08 12.15
C GLU A 150 1.86 -7.10 13.47
N LEU A 151 0.68 -6.47 13.51
CA LEU A 151 -0.19 -6.48 14.71
C LEU A 151 -0.62 -7.90 15.08
N ARG A 152 -1.02 -8.72 14.09
CA ARG A 152 -1.39 -10.13 14.31
C ARG A 152 -0.21 -10.96 14.82
N PHE A 153 0.99 -10.70 14.32
CA PHE A 153 2.20 -11.38 14.79
C PHE A 153 2.52 -11.00 16.24
N LYS A 154 2.47 -9.71 16.60
CA LYS A 154 2.65 -9.24 17.98
C LYS A 154 1.60 -9.83 18.92
N GLU A 155 0.34 -9.89 18.50
CA GLU A 155 -0.74 -10.51 19.26
C GLU A 155 -0.51 -12.02 19.48
N ALA A 156 -0.01 -12.73 18.47
CA ALA A 156 0.33 -14.14 18.58
C ALA A 156 1.49 -14.39 19.57
N ILE A 157 2.53 -13.56 19.54
CA ILE A 157 3.63 -13.61 20.52
C ILE A 157 3.11 -13.37 21.92
N TRP A 158 2.34 -12.30 22.13
CA TRP A 158 1.75 -11.98 23.43
C TRP A 158 0.90 -13.15 23.98
N ARG A 159 0.11 -13.82 23.13
CA ARG A 159 -0.66 -15.01 23.53
C ARG A 159 0.22 -16.21 23.91
N LEU A 160 1.38 -16.37 23.28
CA LEU A 160 2.33 -17.43 23.62
C LEU A 160 3.02 -17.13 24.94
N GLU A 161 3.39 -15.88 25.18
CA GLU A 161 3.98 -15.43 26.46
C GLU A 161 3.01 -15.66 27.63
N GLN A 162 1.72 -15.36 27.44
CA GLN A 162 0.66 -15.62 28.45
C GLN A 162 0.38 -17.11 28.72
N LYS A 163 0.74 -18.00 27.80
CA LYS A 163 0.62 -19.45 28.00
C LYS A 163 1.84 -20.07 28.68
N ASN A 164 2.98 -19.39 28.60
CA ASN A 164 4.26 -19.81 29.18
C ASN A 164 4.59 -19.13 30.51
N THR A 165 3.73 -18.25 31.02
CA THR A 165 3.80 -17.80 32.40
C THR A 165 3.53 -18.99 33.31
N PRO A 166 4.46 -19.34 34.23
CA PRO A 166 4.24 -20.45 35.15
C PRO A 166 3.01 -20.13 36.00
N LYS A 167 2.02 -21.03 35.97
CA LYS A 167 0.99 -21.04 37.02
C LYS A 167 1.73 -21.28 38.33
N THR A 168 1.83 -20.24 39.16
CA THR A 168 2.16 -20.41 40.57
C THR A 168 1.23 -21.49 41.13
N PRO A 169 1.76 -22.56 41.75
CA PRO A 169 0.91 -23.50 42.46
C PRO A 169 0.17 -22.74 43.55
N ASP A 170 -1.13 -23.01 43.67
CA ASP A 170 -2.05 -22.32 44.57
C ASP A 170 -1.54 -22.31 46.01
N ALA A 171 -0.92 -21.20 46.42
CA ALA A 171 -0.58 -20.89 47.81
C ALA A 171 -1.69 -20.07 48.51
N GLU A 172 -2.87 -19.97 47.90
CA GLU A 172 -4.00 -19.19 48.43
C GLU A 172 -4.95 -20.02 49.31
N GLY A 173 -4.75 -21.34 49.41
CA GLY A 173 -5.60 -22.25 50.20
C GLY A 173 -5.27 -22.36 51.69
N GLU A 174 -4.01 -22.13 52.10
CA GLU A 174 -3.60 -22.24 53.52
C GLU A 174 -3.69 -20.91 54.28
N GLN A 175 -3.42 -19.78 53.61
CA GLN A 175 -3.44 -18.46 54.27
C GLN A 175 -4.85 -17.94 54.59
N THR A 176 -5.87 -18.42 53.89
CA THR A 176 -7.27 -18.02 54.12
C THR A 176 -7.91 -18.73 55.32
N GLN A 177 -7.47 -19.95 55.66
CA GLN A 177 -8.02 -20.70 56.79
C GLN A 177 -7.44 -20.23 58.12
N GLU A 178 -6.11 -20.00 58.22
CA GLU A 178 -5.48 -19.44 59.42
C GLU A 178 -5.99 -18.02 59.74
N ALA A 179 -6.26 -17.19 58.72
CA ALA A 179 -6.80 -15.86 58.91
C ALA A 179 -8.26 -15.87 59.40
N MET A 180 -9.08 -16.84 58.96
CA MET A 180 -10.46 -17.00 59.43
C MET A 180 -10.53 -17.56 60.86
N ASP A 181 -9.66 -18.50 61.22
CA ASP A 181 -9.62 -19.06 62.57
C ASP A 181 -9.11 -18.03 63.60
N ALA A 182 -8.14 -17.18 63.23
CA ALA A 182 -7.66 -16.08 64.09
C ALA A 182 -8.72 -14.98 64.33
N LEU A 183 -9.57 -14.69 63.35
CA LEU A 183 -10.67 -13.73 63.50
C LEU A 183 -11.74 -14.29 64.45
N ARG A 184 -12.07 -15.57 64.35
CA ARG A 184 -13.04 -16.23 65.23
C ARG A 184 -12.58 -16.28 66.69
N GLU A 185 -11.30 -16.56 66.96
CA GLU A 185 -10.76 -16.54 68.33
C GLU A 185 -10.73 -15.12 68.92
N SER A 186 -10.54 -14.08 68.09
CA SER A 186 -10.60 -12.69 68.53
C SER A 186 -12.02 -12.26 68.92
N ASP A 187 -13.04 -12.72 68.19
CA ASP A 187 -14.44 -12.36 68.46
C ASP A 187 -14.97 -13.09 69.71
N GLU A 188 -14.60 -14.36 69.92
CA GLU A 188 -14.96 -15.12 71.13
C GLU A 188 -14.31 -14.53 72.41
N LYS A 189 -13.12 -13.91 72.30
CA LYS A 189 -12.48 -13.19 73.42
C LYS A 189 -13.19 -11.87 73.76
N LYS A 190 -13.58 -11.09 72.74
CA LYS A 190 -14.30 -9.83 72.96
C LYS A 190 -15.67 -10.05 73.60
N GLU A 191 -16.39 -11.10 73.19
CA GLU A 191 -17.71 -11.41 73.76
C GLU A 191 -17.63 -11.88 75.22
N LYS A 192 -16.53 -12.53 75.63
CA LYS A 192 -16.27 -12.88 77.03
C LYS A 192 -15.90 -11.66 77.88
N GLU A 193 -15.08 -10.75 77.35
CA GLU A 193 -14.72 -9.51 78.06
C GLU A 193 -15.89 -8.53 78.23
N GLU A 194 -16.86 -8.52 77.29
CA GLU A 194 -18.10 -7.73 77.45
C GLU A 194 -19.03 -8.33 78.50
N LYS A 195 -19.18 -9.67 78.55
CA LYS A 195 -20.01 -10.33 79.58
C LYS A 195 -19.43 -10.20 81.00
N GLU A 196 -18.11 -10.22 81.17
CA GLU A 196 -17.46 -10.00 82.48
C GLU A 196 -17.52 -8.54 82.97
N LYS A 197 -17.79 -7.56 82.08
CA LYS A 197 -17.98 -6.15 82.44
C LYS A 197 -19.42 -5.82 82.83
N GLU A 198 -20.40 -6.62 82.43
CA GLU A 198 -21.80 -6.43 82.84
C GLU A 198 -22.14 -7.07 84.20
N GLU A 199 -21.27 -7.94 84.75
CA GLU A 199 -21.43 -8.58 86.07
C GLU A 199 -20.57 -7.97 87.20
N LYS A 200 -19.98 -6.78 87.01
CA LYS A 200 -19.29 -5.99 88.06
C LYS A 200 -19.88 -4.62 88.23
#